data_AF-A0A3E0DKJ8-F1
#
_entry.id   AF-A0A3E0DKJ8-F1
#
_cell.length_a   1.000
_cell.length_b   1.000
_cell.length_c   1.000
_cell.angle_alpha   90.00
_cell.angle_beta   90.00
_cell.angle_gamma   90.00
#
_symmetry.space_group_name_H-M   'P 1'
#
loop_
_entity.id
_entity.type
_entity.pdbx_description
1 polymer ?
#
loop_
_entity_poly.entity_id
_entity_poly.type
_entity_poly.pdbx_seq_one_letter_code
_entity_poly.pdbx_strand_id
1 'polypeptide(L)'
;MNNREIKIKAISEYFARIEIQVRNLNHQNLNDLNVVSEVLFSNIFNVIFDYCLESTNKTASNHPCIDLIDKKNRVSIQVTSDKSNRKIQKTINCFSYNQMYQFYDRIIVFIIGEKQKSYRSLVLPKEFSFNPNEDIIDFKTLLRFTNNLTIDKMNKVINILQVELKGGSPKRNNIKNSRTKFKQIQTIKKRIEKHLVKNLTLAEWREYAELLEFEPCYRFMYSSLNIRSIEDRSYPELVENEKGYNNWMKLELWDFYPNGLEFVVQYSKKVVVKNGKDWRFALNNEEGALNCCLFLRLPYENIVELEMETDDYNSYPTIFVEYLNDDSPFEQEVYGLIGFYKREKMQKPRKTYYLGEVPSQK
;
A
#
# COMPACT_ATOMS: atom_id res chain seq x y z
N MET A 1 23.32 8.03 -13.15
CA MET A 1 22.68 9.03 -12.26
C MET A 1 22.53 8.40 -10.88
N ASN A 2 22.80 9.14 -9.81
CA ASN A 2 22.68 8.61 -8.44
C ASN A 2 21.18 8.35 -8.13
N ASN A 3 20.84 7.21 -7.50
CA ASN A 3 19.46 6.85 -7.15
C ASN A 3 18.73 7.99 -6.40
N ARG A 4 19.43 8.69 -5.51
CA ARG A 4 18.90 9.86 -4.80
C ARG A 4 18.55 11.02 -5.74
N GLU A 5 19.42 11.29 -6.70
CA GLU A 5 19.24 12.35 -7.70
C GLU A 5 17.99 12.09 -8.56
N ILE A 6 17.76 10.83 -8.95
CA ILE A 6 16.56 10.41 -9.69
C ILE A 6 15.29 10.72 -8.87
N LYS A 7 15.29 10.40 -7.57
CA LYS A 7 14.15 10.65 -6.69
C LYS A 7 13.89 12.13 -6.44
N ILE A 8 14.94 12.94 -6.25
CA ILE A 8 14.81 14.40 -6.12
C ILE A 8 14.18 14.98 -7.39
N LYS A 9 14.66 14.56 -8.57
CA LYS A 9 14.12 15.00 -9.86
C LYS A 9 12.65 14.62 -10.01
N ALA A 10 12.26 13.41 -9.61
CA ALA A 10 10.86 12.97 -9.62
C ALA A 10 9.97 13.82 -8.71
N ILE A 11 10.38 14.04 -7.45
CA ILE A 11 9.61 14.88 -6.51
C ILE A 11 9.48 16.32 -7.04
N SER A 12 10.57 16.88 -7.58
CA SER A 12 10.56 18.21 -8.18
C SER A 12 9.59 18.31 -9.35
N GLU A 13 9.50 17.28 -10.20
CA GLU A 13 8.55 17.25 -11.32
C GLU A 13 7.09 17.23 -10.83
N TYR A 14 6.80 16.44 -9.79
CA TYR A 14 5.45 16.37 -9.22
C TYR A 14 5.03 17.69 -8.56
N PHE A 15 5.90 18.31 -7.77
CA PHE A 15 5.63 19.61 -7.16
C PHE A 15 5.38 20.69 -8.22
N ALA A 16 6.17 20.73 -9.30
CA ALA A 16 5.96 21.67 -10.39
C ALA A 16 4.58 21.49 -11.05
N ARG A 17 4.12 20.25 -11.22
CA ARG A 17 2.79 19.96 -11.77
C ARG A 17 1.67 20.46 -10.86
N ILE A 18 1.76 20.21 -9.56
CA ILE A 18 0.77 20.70 -8.57
C ILE A 18 0.74 22.22 -8.58
N GLU A 19 1.91 22.85 -8.57
CA GLU A 19 2.03 24.31 -8.59
C GLU A 19 1.33 24.92 -9.82
N ILE A 20 1.52 24.32 -11.00
CA ILE A 20 0.85 24.74 -12.23
C ILE A 20 -0.66 24.52 -12.16
N GLN A 21 -1.11 23.37 -11.67
CA GLN A 21 -2.54 23.06 -11.54
C GLN A 21 -3.24 24.06 -10.62
N VAL A 22 -2.67 24.29 -9.43
CA VAL A 22 -3.21 25.23 -8.44
C VAL A 22 -3.26 26.65 -9.02
N ARG A 23 -2.19 27.08 -9.70
CA ARG A 23 -2.17 28.39 -10.38
C ARG A 23 -3.30 28.53 -11.40
N ASN A 24 -3.47 27.53 -12.27
CA ASN A 24 -4.50 27.55 -13.31
C ASN A 24 -5.92 27.51 -12.73
N LEU A 25 -6.13 26.79 -11.62
CA LEU A 25 -7.45 26.62 -11.02
C LEU A 25 -7.86 27.81 -10.14
N ASN A 26 -6.89 28.48 -9.51
CA ASN A 26 -7.11 29.79 -8.88
C ASN A 26 -7.59 30.83 -9.90
N HIS A 27 -7.08 30.80 -11.14
CA HIS A 27 -7.59 31.67 -12.23
C HIS A 27 -9.04 31.35 -12.63
N GLN A 28 -9.54 30.16 -12.31
CA GLN A 28 -10.90 29.70 -12.65
C GLN A 28 -11.89 29.78 -11.47
N ASN A 29 -11.49 30.32 -10.30
CA ASN A 29 -12.30 30.38 -9.07
C ASN A 29 -12.79 29.00 -8.56
N LEU A 30 -12.13 27.91 -8.92
CA LEU A 30 -12.47 26.56 -8.47
C LEU A 30 -11.72 26.23 -7.16
N ASN A 31 -12.36 26.54 -6.02
CA ASN A 31 -11.78 26.46 -4.68
C ASN A 31 -11.71 25.04 -4.08
N ASP A 32 -12.29 24.03 -4.72
CA ASP A 32 -12.36 22.64 -4.23
C ASP A 32 -10.97 21.99 -4.05
N LEU A 33 -9.94 22.57 -4.66
CA LEU A 33 -8.56 22.10 -4.53
C LEU A 33 -7.90 22.44 -3.20
N ASN A 34 -8.44 23.38 -2.42
CA ASN A 34 -7.85 23.70 -1.11
C ASN A 34 -7.99 22.50 -0.15
N VAL A 35 -9.15 21.85 -0.11
CA VAL A 35 -9.39 20.65 0.71
C VAL A 35 -8.54 19.46 0.22
N VAL A 36 -8.41 19.29 -1.10
CA VAL A 36 -7.55 18.25 -1.70
C VAL A 36 -6.08 18.51 -1.38
N SER A 37 -5.66 19.77 -1.45
CA SER A 37 -4.28 20.19 -1.11
C SER A 37 -3.98 19.96 0.37
N GLU A 38 -4.90 20.25 1.28
CA GLU A 38 -4.72 20.00 2.71
C GLU A 38 -4.44 18.53 3.00
N VAL A 39 -5.26 17.61 2.45
CA VAL A 39 -5.07 16.17 2.63
C VAL A 39 -3.72 15.74 2.04
N LEU A 40 -3.41 16.15 0.81
CA LEU A 40 -2.14 15.85 0.17
C LEU A 40 -0.94 16.31 1.01
N PHE A 41 -0.94 17.58 1.41
CA PHE A 41 0.19 18.18 2.12
C PHE A 41 0.30 17.70 3.55
N SER A 42 -0.81 17.33 4.22
CA SER A 42 -0.75 16.66 5.53
C SER A 42 0.05 15.36 5.45
N ASN A 43 -0.25 14.50 4.46
CA ASN A 43 0.45 13.23 4.26
C ASN A 43 1.93 13.46 3.92
N ILE A 44 2.25 14.44 3.07
CA ILE A 44 3.63 14.76 2.71
C ILE A 44 4.41 15.28 3.94
N PHE A 45 3.85 16.21 4.69
CA PHE A 45 4.50 16.77 5.88
C PHE A 45 4.69 15.72 6.99
N ASN A 46 3.74 14.80 7.17
CA ASN A 46 3.88 13.68 8.09
C ASN A 46 5.11 12.83 7.77
N VAL A 47 5.39 12.60 6.48
CA VAL A 47 6.59 11.84 6.07
C VAL A 47 7.88 12.67 6.19
N ILE A 48 7.85 13.93 5.77
CA ILE A 48 9.05 14.77 5.71
C ILE A 48 9.53 15.15 7.11
N PHE A 49 8.62 15.49 8.01
CA PHE A 49 8.92 16.03 9.34
C PHE A 49 8.59 15.07 10.49
N ASP A 50 8.15 13.84 10.20
CA ASP A 50 7.68 12.88 11.21
C ASP A 50 6.52 13.41 12.07
N TYR A 51 5.64 14.21 11.44
CA TYR A 51 4.44 14.73 12.07
C TYR A 51 3.25 13.74 12.00
N CYS A 52 2.21 14.05 12.77
CA CYS A 52 0.92 13.40 12.85
C CYS A 52 -0.19 14.43 12.59
N LEU A 53 -0.08 15.17 11.48
CA LEU A 53 -1.02 16.21 11.07
C LEU A 53 -2.35 15.62 10.64
N GLU A 54 -3.43 16.24 11.11
CA GLU A 54 -4.81 15.98 10.72
C GLU A 54 -5.47 17.28 10.25
N SER A 55 -6.37 17.20 9.26
CA SER A 55 -7.10 18.38 8.79
C SER A 55 -8.18 18.80 9.81
N THR A 56 -8.24 20.10 10.09
CA THR A 56 -9.23 20.70 11.02
C THR A 56 -10.65 20.55 10.52
N ASN A 57 -10.86 20.33 9.22
CA ASN A 57 -12.17 20.05 8.62
C ASN A 57 -12.82 18.76 9.16
N LYS A 58 -12.02 17.78 9.65
CA LYS A 58 -12.54 16.52 10.24
C LYS A 58 -12.91 16.65 11.72
N THR A 59 -12.40 17.67 12.41
CA THR A 59 -12.57 17.88 13.85
C THR A 59 -13.25 19.23 14.10
N ALA A 60 -14.59 19.24 14.08
CA ALA A 60 -15.47 20.32 14.54
C ALA A 60 -14.89 21.77 14.56
N SER A 61 -15.09 22.52 13.47
CA SER A 61 -15.26 24.00 13.31
C SER A 61 -14.63 25.02 14.31
N ASN A 62 -13.58 24.70 15.06
CA ASN A 62 -13.02 25.60 16.09
C ASN A 62 -11.71 26.30 15.71
N HIS A 63 -11.26 26.15 14.46
CA HIS A 63 -9.91 26.59 14.04
C HIS A 63 -9.98 27.41 12.74
N PRO A 64 -10.40 28.69 12.79
CA PRO A 64 -10.72 29.48 11.58
C PRO A 64 -9.52 29.87 10.71
N CYS A 65 -8.29 29.62 11.17
CA CYS A 65 -7.07 30.18 10.57
C CYS A 65 -5.89 29.21 10.55
N ILE A 66 -6.16 27.91 10.73
CA ILE A 66 -5.21 26.82 10.57
C ILE A 66 -5.95 25.64 9.94
N ASP A 67 -5.32 25.01 8.96
CA ASP A 67 -5.97 23.96 8.17
C ASP A 67 -5.54 22.56 8.66
N LEU A 68 -4.30 22.44 9.17
CA LEU A 68 -3.74 21.19 9.68
C LEU A 68 -3.22 21.36 11.10
N ILE A 69 -3.42 20.36 11.94
CA ILE A 69 -2.98 20.34 13.34
C ILE A 69 -2.32 19.02 13.71
N ASP A 70 -1.27 19.09 14.52
CA ASP A 70 -0.63 17.94 15.16
C ASP A 70 -0.59 18.21 16.66
N LYS A 71 -1.46 17.52 17.39
CA LYS A 71 -1.57 17.67 18.86
C LYS A 71 -0.37 17.07 19.59
N LYS A 72 0.29 16.06 19.00
CA LYS A 72 1.41 15.35 19.63
C LYS A 72 2.67 16.20 19.57
N ASN A 73 2.99 16.73 18.38
CA ASN A 73 4.14 17.61 18.19
C ASN A 73 3.83 19.08 18.47
N ARG A 74 2.56 19.40 18.78
CA ARG A 74 2.07 20.77 19.06
C ARG A 74 2.39 21.73 17.91
N VAL A 75 2.21 21.28 16.67
CA VAL A 75 2.43 22.08 15.45
C VAL A 75 1.12 22.31 14.72
N SER A 76 0.98 23.50 14.14
CA SER A 76 -0.14 23.83 13.25
C SER A 76 0.37 24.33 11.90
N ILE A 77 -0.40 24.08 10.84
CA ILE A 77 -0.07 24.53 9.48
C ILE A 77 -1.28 25.20 8.85
N GLN A 78 -1.08 26.41 8.32
CA GLN A 78 -1.97 27.03 7.33
C GLN A 78 -1.44 26.72 5.93
N VAL A 79 -2.26 26.11 5.11
CA VAL A 79 -2.05 25.88 3.68
C VAL A 79 -2.74 27.01 2.91
N THR A 80 -2.03 27.68 2.01
CA THR A 80 -2.64 28.75 1.19
C THR A 80 -1.89 29.00 -0.11
N SER A 81 -2.58 29.42 -1.16
CA SER A 81 -1.96 29.94 -2.39
C SER A 81 -1.65 31.44 -2.33
N ASP A 82 -2.21 32.18 -1.36
CA ASP A 82 -2.03 33.61 -1.21
C ASP A 82 -0.75 33.94 -0.43
N LYS A 83 0.26 34.37 -1.17
CA LYS A 83 1.58 34.75 -0.65
C LYS A 83 1.65 36.15 -0.04
N SER A 84 0.57 36.93 -0.03
CA SER A 84 0.59 38.34 0.36
C SER A 84 0.89 38.55 1.84
N ASN A 85 1.53 39.67 2.19
CA ASN A 85 1.74 40.06 3.60
C ASN A 85 0.40 40.16 4.34
N ARG A 86 -0.67 40.61 3.66
CA ARG A 86 -2.02 40.73 4.24
C ARG A 86 -2.55 39.37 4.70
N LYS A 87 -2.44 38.31 3.88
CA LYS A 87 -2.90 36.97 4.25
C LYS A 87 -2.12 36.41 5.43
N ILE A 88 -0.79 36.53 5.39
CA ILE A 88 0.07 36.01 6.46
C ILE A 88 -0.17 36.75 7.77
N GLN A 89 -0.27 38.09 7.74
CA GLN A 89 -0.61 38.88 8.92
C GLN A 89 -1.99 38.50 9.47
N LYS A 90 -2.97 38.24 8.60
CA LYS A 90 -4.30 37.78 9.01
C LYS A 90 -4.22 36.43 9.74
N THR A 91 -3.41 35.49 9.24
CA THR A 91 -3.17 34.19 9.90
C THR A 91 -2.52 34.38 11.28
N ILE A 92 -1.48 35.20 11.39
CA ILE A 92 -0.79 35.51 12.67
C ILE A 92 -1.76 36.14 13.68
N ASN A 93 -2.49 37.19 13.27
CA ASN A 93 -3.41 37.91 14.13
C ASN A 93 -4.54 36.99 14.61
N CYS A 94 -5.04 36.13 13.73
CA CYS A 94 -6.09 35.18 14.09
C CYS A 94 -5.59 34.08 15.03
N PHE A 95 -4.37 33.59 14.84
CA PHE A 95 -3.74 32.64 15.75
C PHE A 95 -3.56 33.23 17.16
N SER A 96 -3.14 34.50 17.25
CA SER A 96 -3.05 35.24 18.52
C SER A 96 -4.41 35.48 19.16
N TYR A 97 -5.39 36.01 18.39
CA TYR A 97 -6.73 36.32 18.86
C TYR A 97 -7.45 35.10 19.46
N ASN A 98 -7.30 33.93 18.83
CA ASN A 98 -7.90 32.68 19.31
C ASN A 98 -7.03 31.95 20.34
N GLN A 99 -5.92 32.55 20.80
CA GLN A 99 -5.01 31.99 21.81
C GLN A 99 -4.47 30.58 21.46
N MET A 100 -4.31 30.30 20.16
CA MET A 100 -3.91 28.98 19.67
C MET A 100 -2.49 28.60 20.12
N TYR A 101 -1.67 29.58 20.47
CA TYR A 101 -0.32 29.40 21.04
C TYR A 101 -0.29 28.62 22.36
N GLN A 102 -1.42 28.49 23.07
CA GLN A 102 -1.51 27.64 24.26
C GLN A 102 -1.47 26.15 23.90
N PHE A 103 -1.96 25.79 22.71
CA PHE A 103 -2.08 24.42 22.24
C PHE A 103 -0.96 24.03 21.27
N TYR A 104 -0.47 24.98 20.49
CA TYR A 104 0.53 24.75 19.46
C TYR A 104 1.72 25.70 19.63
N ASP A 105 2.92 25.15 19.69
CA ASP A 105 4.16 25.88 19.93
C ASP A 105 4.68 26.54 18.64
N ARG A 106 4.21 26.06 17.47
CA ARG A 106 4.63 26.55 16.16
C ARG A 106 3.46 26.62 15.17
N ILE A 107 3.41 27.70 14.40
CA ILE A 107 2.53 27.85 13.23
C ILE A 107 3.36 28.00 11.96
N ILE A 108 3.14 27.11 11.00
CA ILE A 108 3.78 27.12 9.68
C ILE A 108 2.77 27.62 8.66
N VAL A 109 3.19 28.52 7.77
CA VAL A 109 2.40 28.94 6.61
C VAL A 109 3.00 28.31 5.37
N PHE A 110 2.34 27.29 4.83
CA PHE A 110 2.71 26.66 3.59
C PHE A 110 2.05 27.34 2.39
N ILE A 111 2.89 27.94 1.54
CA ILE A 111 2.48 28.57 0.30
C ILE A 111 2.47 27.54 -0.83
N ILE A 112 1.28 27.22 -1.37
CA ILE A 112 1.13 26.43 -2.59
C ILE A 112 1.46 27.31 -3.79
N GLY A 113 2.75 27.39 -4.10
CA GLY A 113 3.30 28.32 -5.08
C GLY A 113 4.71 28.74 -4.70
N GLU A 114 5.09 29.92 -5.17
CA GLU A 114 6.33 30.58 -4.77
C GLU A 114 6.04 31.62 -3.68
N LYS A 115 6.74 31.55 -2.54
CA LYS A 115 6.63 32.56 -1.48
C LYS A 115 7.31 33.87 -1.87
N GLN A 116 7.06 34.96 -1.14
CA GLN A 116 7.76 36.22 -1.39
C GLN A 116 9.23 36.12 -1.01
N LYS A 117 10.08 36.94 -1.66
CA LYS A 117 11.51 37.05 -1.32
C LYS A 117 11.73 37.54 0.11
N SER A 118 10.84 38.39 0.63
CA SER A 118 10.92 38.92 1.98
C SER A 118 9.54 39.34 2.50
N TYR A 119 9.36 39.23 3.81
CA TYR A 119 8.12 39.56 4.52
C TYR A 119 8.36 40.66 5.58
N ARG A 120 8.99 41.77 5.17
CA ARG A 120 9.49 42.82 6.08
C ARG A 120 8.41 43.64 6.77
N SER A 121 7.19 43.67 6.23
CA SER A 121 6.08 44.47 6.76
C SER A 121 5.16 43.69 7.70
N LEU A 122 5.55 42.48 8.11
CA LEU A 122 4.82 41.71 9.10
C LEU A 122 5.08 42.24 10.51
N VAL A 123 4.02 42.42 11.27
CA VAL A 123 4.08 42.68 12.70
C VAL A 123 4.17 41.33 13.40
N LEU A 124 5.31 41.07 14.03
CA LEU A 124 5.54 39.82 14.74
C LEU A 124 4.74 39.79 16.06
N PRO A 125 4.15 38.64 16.40
CA PRO A 125 3.43 38.47 17.66
C PRO A 125 4.40 38.52 18.84
N LYS A 126 3.91 38.94 20.01
CA LYS A 126 4.69 38.91 21.26
C LYS A 126 4.45 37.62 22.04
N GLU A 127 3.32 36.98 21.78
CA GLU A 127 2.79 35.85 22.55
C GLU A 127 3.38 34.50 22.11
N PHE A 128 3.93 34.43 20.89
CA PHE A 128 4.54 33.21 20.36
C PHE A 128 5.69 33.52 19.40
N SER A 129 6.56 32.55 19.16
CA SER A 129 7.66 32.70 18.21
C SER A 129 7.16 32.48 16.78
N PHE A 130 7.41 33.45 15.90
CA PHE A 130 7.18 33.31 14.47
C PHE A 130 8.34 33.95 13.69
N ASN A 131 9.05 33.13 12.92
CA ASN A 131 10.15 33.55 12.06
C ASN A 131 9.73 33.43 10.59
N PRO A 132 9.46 34.55 9.88
CA PRO A 132 9.04 34.51 8.48
C PRO A 132 10.01 33.78 7.53
N ASN A 133 11.28 33.62 7.88
CA ASN A 133 12.25 32.91 7.05
C ASN A 133 12.19 31.39 7.20
N GLU A 134 11.69 30.89 8.34
CA GLU A 134 11.65 29.47 8.69
C GLU A 134 10.23 28.92 8.68
N ASP A 135 9.25 29.73 9.07
CA ASP A 135 7.85 29.34 9.24
C ASP A 135 7.00 29.61 8.00
N ILE A 136 7.50 30.38 7.03
CA ILE A 136 6.86 30.51 5.71
C ILE A 136 7.62 29.63 4.73
N ILE A 137 7.00 28.51 4.38
CA ILE A 137 7.58 27.49 3.52
C ILE A 137 6.82 27.41 2.20
N ASP A 138 7.52 27.00 1.15
CA ASP A 138 6.98 26.78 -0.19
C ASP A 138 7.55 25.48 -0.78
N PHE A 139 7.22 25.14 -2.02
CA PHE A 139 7.76 23.95 -2.67
C PHE A 139 9.28 23.93 -2.76
N LYS A 140 9.91 25.09 -2.99
CA LYS A 140 11.37 25.20 -3.04
C LYS A 140 11.99 24.86 -1.69
N THR A 141 11.39 25.34 -0.61
CA THR A 141 11.82 25.04 0.75
C THR A 141 11.60 23.56 1.07
N LEU A 142 10.46 23.00 0.63
CA LEU A 142 10.15 21.58 0.79
C LEU A 142 11.15 20.67 0.07
N LEU A 143 11.55 21.03 -1.15
CA LEU A 143 12.59 20.31 -1.92
C LEU A 143 13.96 20.36 -1.23
N ARG A 144 14.27 21.41 -0.47
CA ARG A 144 15.52 21.42 0.31
C ARG A 144 15.46 20.41 1.46
N PHE A 145 14.30 20.22 2.08
CA PHE A 145 14.14 19.18 3.10
C PHE A 145 14.24 17.78 2.50
N THR A 146 13.73 17.56 1.28
CA THR A 146 13.81 16.23 0.63
C THR A 146 15.24 15.79 0.33
N ASN A 147 16.18 16.73 0.17
CA ASN A 147 17.61 16.42 0.00
C ASN A 147 18.23 15.73 1.23
N ASN A 148 17.62 15.84 2.41
CA ASN A 148 18.12 15.25 3.66
C ASN A 148 17.34 13.99 4.10
N LEU A 149 16.33 13.55 3.34
CA LEU A 149 15.49 12.40 3.71
C LEU A 149 16.17 11.06 3.42
N THR A 150 15.79 10.02 4.15
CA THR A 150 16.17 8.64 3.77
C THR A 150 15.51 8.25 2.44
N ILE A 151 16.09 7.28 1.73
CA ILE A 151 15.53 6.79 0.46
C ILE A 151 14.08 6.30 0.63
N ASP A 152 13.76 5.64 1.75
CA ASP A 152 12.41 5.14 2.04
C ASP A 152 11.41 6.28 2.20
N LYS A 153 11.78 7.35 2.90
CA LYS A 153 10.92 8.54 3.02
C LYS A 153 10.70 9.20 1.67
N MET A 154 11.73 9.28 0.82
CA MET A 154 11.59 9.79 -0.55
C MET A 154 10.62 8.93 -1.38
N ASN A 155 10.71 7.59 -1.27
CA ASN A 155 9.78 6.67 -1.94
C ASN A 155 8.33 6.87 -1.45
N LYS A 156 8.13 7.02 -0.14
CA LYS A 156 6.80 7.32 0.45
C LYS A 156 6.22 8.63 -0.09
N VAL A 157 7.02 9.70 -0.15
CA VAL A 157 6.59 10.99 -0.73
C VAL A 157 6.22 10.84 -2.20
N ILE A 158 7.04 10.13 -2.99
CA ILE A 158 6.76 9.87 -4.42
C ILE A 158 5.44 9.09 -4.58
N ASN A 159 5.19 8.08 -3.74
CA ASN A 159 3.97 7.29 -3.82
C ASN A 159 2.72 8.15 -3.54
N ILE A 160 2.77 8.97 -2.48
CA ILE A 160 1.69 9.93 -2.15
C ILE A 160 1.41 10.85 -3.35
N LEU A 161 2.45 11.45 -3.93
CA LEU A 161 2.33 12.35 -5.08
C LEU A 161 1.78 11.65 -6.33
N GLN A 162 2.16 10.38 -6.54
CA GLN A 162 1.67 9.58 -7.64
C GLN A 162 0.19 9.27 -7.53
N VAL A 163 -0.28 8.86 -6.35
CA VAL A 163 -1.69 8.53 -6.12
C VAL A 163 -2.55 9.76 -6.37
N GLU A 164 -2.18 10.91 -5.81
CA GLU A 164 -2.98 12.13 -5.90
C GLU A 164 -3.07 12.67 -7.34
N LEU A 165 -1.95 12.70 -8.06
CA LEU A 165 -1.89 13.25 -9.42
C LEU A 165 -2.42 12.30 -10.51
N LYS A 166 -2.69 11.03 -10.18
CA LYS A 166 -3.33 10.06 -11.09
C LYS A 166 -4.85 10.26 -11.20
N GLY A 167 -5.44 11.20 -10.45
CA GLY A 167 -6.88 11.53 -10.45
C GLY A 167 -7.41 12.34 -11.65
N GLY A 168 -6.57 12.78 -12.59
CA GLY A 168 -6.99 13.48 -13.80
C GLY A 168 -6.73 12.65 -15.05
N SER A 169 -7.80 12.23 -15.74
CA SER A 169 -7.90 11.52 -17.04
C SER A 169 -6.64 10.78 -17.55
N PRO A 170 -6.70 9.45 -17.79
CA PRO A 170 -5.52 8.65 -18.10
C PRO A 170 -4.84 9.14 -19.40
N LYS A 171 -3.68 9.78 -19.25
CA LYS A 171 -2.78 10.10 -20.37
C LYS A 171 -2.57 8.84 -21.22
N ARG A 172 -2.66 8.97 -22.54
CA ARG A 172 -2.55 7.91 -23.56
C ARG A 172 -1.38 6.91 -23.39
N ASN A 173 -0.34 7.26 -22.64
CA ASN A 173 0.76 6.34 -22.31
C ASN A 173 0.37 5.28 -21.26
N ASN A 174 -0.53 5.58 -20.32
CA ASN A 174 -1.05 4.60 -19.35
C ASN A 174 -2.09 3.65 -19.95
N ILE A 175 -2.78 4.02 -21.04
CA ILE A 175 -3.69 3.11 -21.76
C ILE A 175 -2.88 2.06 -22.55
N LYS A 176 -1.71 2.45 -23.10
CA LYS A 176 -0.79 1.47 -23.69
C LYS A 176 -0.19 0.57 -22.61
N ASN A 177 0.26 1.11 -21.47
CA ASN A 177 0.81 0.28 -20.39
C ASN A 177 -0.25 -0.63 -19.73
N SER A 178 -1.48 -0.15 -19.50
CA SER A 178 -2.58 -0.99 -18.99
C SER A 178 -3.06 -2.03 -20.00
N ARG A 179 -3.13 -1.71 -21.30
CA ARG A 179 -3.42 -2.72 -22.34
C ARG A 179 -2.30 -3.75 -22.47
N THR A 180 -1.04 -3.33 -22.43
CA THR A 180 0.12 -4.23 -22.46
C THR A 180 0.13 -5.12 -21.23
N LYS A 181 -0.06 -4.55 -20.04
CA LYS A 181 -0.14 -5.28 -18.77
C LYS A 181 -1.33 -6.23 -18.74
N PHE A 182 -2.50 -5.80 -19.21
CA PHE A 182 -3.65 -6.68 -19.37
C PHE A 182 -3.35 -7.84 -20.32
N LYS A 183 -2.75 -7.56 -21.50
CA LYS A 183 -2.33 -8.62 -22.44
C LYS A 183 -1.34 -9.58 -21.82
N GLN A 184 -0.35 -9.10 -21.06
CA GLN A 184 0.62 -9.92 -20.35
C GLN A 184 -0.07 -10.82 -19.32
N ILE A 185 -0.95 -10.26 -18.48
CA ILE A 185 -1.76 -11.01 -17.51
C ILE A 185 -2.59 -12.09 -18.22
N GLN A 186 -3.26 -11.76 -19.33
CA GLN A 186 -4.04 -12.74 -20.09
C GLN A 186 -3.16 -13.84 -20.69
N THR A 187 -1.96 -13.51 -21.17
CA THR A 187 -1.00 -14.50 -21.69
C THR A 187 -0.51 -15.44 -20.59
N ILE A 188 -0.13 -14.91 -19.43
CA ILE A 188 0.29 -15.70 -18.28
C ILE A 188 -0.84 -16.59 -17.78
N LYS A 189 -2.05 -16.05 -17.64
CA LYS A 189 -3.24 -16.82 -17.25
C LYS A 189 -3.47 -18.01 -18.19
N LYS A 190 -3.45 -17.78 -19.51
CA LYS A 190 -3.60 -18.86 -20.51
C LYS A 190 -2.49 -19.90 -20.44
N ARG A 191 -1.24 -19.46 -20.20
CA ARG A 191 -0.08 -20.37 -20.06
C ARG A 191 -0.23 -21.25 -18.82
N ILE A 192 -0.62 -20.66 -17.69
CA ILE A 192 -0.93 -21.38 -16.45
C ILE A 192 -2.05 -22.39 -16.65
N GLU A 193 -3.19 -21.97 -17.21
CA GLU A 193 -4.32 -22.87 -17.49
C GLU A 193 -3.89 -24.04 -18.37
N LYS A 194 -3.13 -23.77 -19.44
CA LYS A 194 -2.65 -24.81 -20.36
C LYS A 194 -1.66 -25.80 -19.73
N HIS A 195 -0.76 -25.32 -18.90
CA HIS A 195 0.40 -26.11 -18.43
C HIS A 195 0.31 -26.60 -17.01
N LEU A 196 -0.63 -26.11 -16.20
CA LEU A 196 -0.80 -26.54 -14.82
C LEU A 196 -2.13 -27.26 -14.59
N VAL A 197 -3.17 -27.07 -15.41
CA VAL A 197 -4.47 -27.73 -15.24
C VAL A 197 -4.50 -29.05 -16.03
N LYS A 198 -5.10 -30.09 -15.45
CA LYS A 198 -5.30 -31.38 -16.11
C LYS A 198 -6.20 -31.22 -17.33
N ASN A 199 -5.80 -31.84 -18.43
CA ASN A 199 -6.62 -31.94 -19.63
C ASN A 199 -7.57 -33.15 -19.51
N LEU A 200 -8.70 -32.95 -18.81
CA LEU A 200 -9.71 -33.98 -18.59
C LEU A 200 -10.80 -33.93 -19.67
N THR A 201 -11.32 -35.11 -20.05
CA THR A 201 -12.53 -35.26 -20.86
C THR A 201 -13.77 -34.82 -20.09
N LEU A 202 -14.89 -34.59 -20.79
CA LEU A 202 -16.17 -34.23 -20.16
C LEU A 202 -16.67 -35.29 -19.16
N ALA A 203 -16.38 -36.58 -19.40
CA ALA A 203 -16.79 -37.66 -18.51
C ALA A 203 -15.98 -37.61 -17.20
N GLU A 204 -14.67 -37.49 -17.31
CA GLU A 204 -13.78 -37.32 -16.15
C GLU A 204 -14.13 -36.05 -15.37
N TRP A 205 -14.41 -34.93 -16.04
CA TRP A 205 -14.87 -33.71 -15.37
C TRP A 205 -16.12 -33.92 -14.53
N ARG A 206 -17.10 -34.72 -15.00
CA ARG A 206 -18.33 -35.01 -14.24
C ARG A 206 -18.05 -35.84 -13.00
N GLU A 207 -17.11 -36.77 -13.07
CA GLU A 207 -16.69 -37.59 -11.93
C GLU A 207 -15.91 -36.75 -10.90
N TYR A 208 -15.06 -35.84 -11.37
CA TYR A 208 -14.26 -34.96 -10.52
C TYR A 208 -15.06 -33.76 -9.97
N ALA A 209 -16.20 -33.40 -10.55
CA ALA A 209 -16.93 -32.18 -10.21
C ALA A 209 -17.25 -32.08 -8.71
N GLU A 210 -17.70 -33.18 -8.09
CA GLU A 210 -17.99 -33.22 -6.65
C GLU A 210 -16.70 -33.09 -5.84
N LEU A 211 -15.64 -33.82 -6.18
CA LEU A 211 -14.34 -33.73 -5.50
C LEU A 211 -13.77 -32.30 -5.53
N LEU A 212 -13.77 -31.66 -6.70
CA LEU A 212 -13.19 -30.34 -6.91
C LEU A 212 -13.92 -29.21 -6.18
N GLU A 213 -15.14 -29.44 -5.74
CA GLU A 213 -15.90 -28.51 -4.89
C GLU A 213 -15.32 -28.46 -3.46
N PHE A 214 -14.68 -29.54 -3.01
CA PHE A 214 -14.09 -29.66 -1.67
C PHE A 214 -12.57 -29.58 -1.68
N GLU A 215 -11.93 -30.14 -2.71
CA GLU A 215 -10.47 -30.20 -2.89
C GLU A 215 -10.11 -29.73 -4.32
N PRO A 216 -10.21 -28.42 -4.57
CA PRO A 216 -9.95 -27.86 -5.90
C PRO A 216 -8.55 -28.16 -6.42
N CYS A 217 -7.57 -28.40 -5.54
CA CYS A 217 -6.18 -28.68 -5.89
C CYS A 217 -6.02 -29.87 -6.84
N TYR A 218 -6.96 -30.83 -6.82
CA TYR A 218 -6.94 -32.00 -7.72
C TYR A 218 -7.11 -31.64 -9.21
N ARG A 219 -7.49 -30.40 -9.54
CA ARG A 219 -7.52 -29.92 -10.93
C ARG A 219 -6.13 -29.73 -11.53
N PHE A 220 -5.11 -29.55 -10.70
CA PHE A 220 -3.76 -29.28 -11.16
C PHE A 220 -2.98 -30.57 -11.46
N MET A 221 -2.08 -30.52 -12.44
CA MET A 221 -1.15 -31.60 -12.78
C MET A 221 -0.03 -31.72 -11.73
N TYR A 222 0.32 -30.62 -11.07
CA TYR A 222 1.36 -30.55 -10.04
C TYR A 222 0.74 -30.20 -8.69
N SER A 223 1.18 -30.86 -7.64
CA SER A 223 0.74 -30.56 -6.26
C SER A 223 1.37 -29.28 -5.70
N SER A 224 2.53 -28.90 -6.24
CA SER A 224 3.33 -27.79 -5.72
C SER A 224 4.03 -27.06 -6.86
N LEU A 225 4.47 -25.83 -6.58
CA LEU A 225 5.34 -25.05 -7.46
C LEU A 225 6.46 -24.41 -6.66
N ASN A 226 7.58 -24.14 -7.33
CA ASN A 226 8.61 -23.26 -6.82
C ASN A 226 8.22 -21.81 -7.16
N ILE A 227 8.13 -20.95 -6.15
CA ILE A 227 7.91 -19.52 -6.32
C ILE A 227 9.24 -18.82 -6.09
N ARG A 228 9.77 -18.15 -7.11
CA ARG A 228 11.11 -17.54 -7.09
C ARG A 228 11.03 -16.06 -7.46
N SER A 229 11.69 -15.20 -6.69
CA SER A 229 11.93 -13.82 -7.12
C SER A 229 12.74 -13.81 -8.41
N ILE A 230 12.47 -12.88 -9.33
CA ILE A 230 13.36 -12.64 -10.47
C ILE A 230 14.77 -12.18 -10.05
N GLU A 231 14.87 -11.62 -8.84
CA GLU A 231 16.12 -11.18 -8.23
C GLU A 231 16.81 -12.30 -7.43
N ASP A 232 16.18 -13.46 -7.32
CA ASP A 232 16.76 -14.60 -6.59
C ASP A 232 18.07 -15.07 -7.25
N ARG A 233 19.08 -15.25 -6.40
CA ARG A 233 20.39 -15.81 -6.72
C ARG A 233 20.80 -16.93 -5.75
N SER A 234 19.94 -17.24 -4.78
CA SER A 234 20.25 -18.15 -3.67
C SER A 234 19.84 -19.59 -3.96
N TYR A 235 18.86 -19.82 -4.83
CA TYR A 235 18.41 -21.17 -5.17
C TYR A 235 19.56 -22.10 -5.62
N PRO A 236 19.60 -23.36 -5.15
CA PRO A 236 18.62 -24.03 -4.29
C PRO A 236 18.84 -23.84 -2.78
N GLU A 237 19.79 -23.00 -2.37
CA GLU A 237 20.08 -22.74 -0.96
C GLU A 237 19.02 -21.81 -0.35
N LEU A 238 18.64 -22.07 0.91
CA LEU A 238 17.76 -21.20 1.67
C LEU A 238 18.62 -20.15 2.38
N VAL A 239 18.72 -18.97 1.78
CA VAL A 239 19.36 -17.81 2.38
C VAL A 239 18.27 -16.82 2.75
N GLU A 240 18.06 -16.63 4.05
CA GLU A 240 17.19 -15.58 4.56
C GLU A 240 17.76 -14.22 4.18
N ASN A 241 16.93 -13.36 3.59
CA ASN A 241 17.31 -11.97 3.38
C ASN A 241 17.37 -11.21 4.73
N GLU A 242 17.83 -9.95 4.70
CA GLU A 242 17.96 -9.11 5.90
C GLU A 242 16.64 -8.92 6.71
N LYS A 243 15.50 -9.29 6.12
CA LYS A 243 14.16 -9.23 6.71
C LYS A 243 13.60 -10.61 7.12
N GLY A 244 14.37 -11.69 6.98
CA GLY A 244 13.96 -13.05 7.34
C GLY A 244 13.06 -13.75 6.30
N TYR A 245 12.96 -13.23 5.08
CA TYR A 245 12.22 -13.87 3.98
C TYR A 245 13.18 -14.59 3.03
N ASN A 246 12.80 -15.78 2.56
CA ASN A 246 13.51 -16.48 1.51
C ASN A 246 13.11 -15.91 0.14
N ASN A 247 14.08 -15.67 -0.73
CA ASN A 247 13.84 -15.19 -2.09
C ASN A 247 13.18 -16.25 -3.00
N TRP A 248 13.08 -17.48 -2.50
CA TRP A 248 12.29 -18.55 -3.09
C TRP A 248 11.60 -19.41 -2.04
N MET A 249 10.50 -20.06 -2.43
CA MET A 249 9.80 -21.05 -1.61
C MET A 249 9.06 -22.07 -2.45
N LYS A 250 8.94 -23.30 -1.94
CA LYS A 250 8.04 -24.30 -2.50
C LYS A 250 6.68 -24.21 -1.82
N LEU A 251 5.61 -24.07 -2.60
CA LEU A 251 4.25 -23.94 -2.09
C LEU A 251 3.29 -24.96 -2.70
N GLU A 252 2.35 -25.46 -1.90
CA GLU A 252 1.27 -26.34 -2.36
C GLU A 252 0.20 -25.53 -3.09
N LEU A 253 -0.17 -25.95 -4.30
CA LEU A 253 -1.25 -25.34 -5.07
C LEU A 253 -2.59 -25.71 -4.44
N TRP A 254 -3.44 -24.71 -4.19
CA TRP A 254 -4.78 -24.93 -3.66
C TRP A 254 -5.88 -24.73 -4.71
N ASP A 255 -6.03 -23.52 -5.25
CA ASP A 255 -7.03 -23.20 -6.28
C ASP A 255 -6.63 -21.98 -7.11
N PHE A 256 -7.46 -21.62 -8.08
CA PHE A 256 -7.54 -20.28 -8.63
C PHE A 256 -8.42 -19.40 -7.76
N TYR A 257 -8.10 -18.10 -7.74
CA TYR A 257 -9.02 -17.06 -7.29
C TYR A 257 -9.15 -16.00 -8.41
N PRO A 258 -10.09 -15.04 -8.33
CA PRO A 258 -10.39 -14.14 -9.46
C PRO A 258 -9.18 -13.46 -10.11
N ASN A 259 -8.14 -13.11 -9.33
CA ASN A 259 -6.98 -12.39 -9.83
C ASN A 259 -5.70 -13.25 -9.96
N GLY A 260 -5.73 -14.55 -9.65
CA GLY A 260 -4.49 -15.34 -9.64
C GLY A 260 -4.58 -16.77 -9.11
N LEU A 261 -3.47 -17.21 -8.54
CA LEU A 261 -3.29 -18.53 -7.91
C LEU A 261 -3.36 -18.41 -6.39
N GLU A 262 -4.02 -19.36 -5.76
CA GLU A 262 -4.05 -19.52 -4.31
C GLU A 262 -3.21 -20.74 -3.93
N PHE A 263 -2.30 -20.53 -3.00
CA PHE A 263 -1.46 -21.56 -2.41
C PHE A 263 -1.88 -21.81 -0.97
N VAL A 264 -1.54 -22.98 -0.45
CA VAL A 264 -1.77 -23.32 0.95
C VAL A 264 -0.47 -23.72 1.63
N VAL A 265 -0.29 -23.21 2.84
CA VAL A 265 0.74 -23.62 3.78
C VAL A 265 0.04 -24.24 4.98
N GLN A 266 0.32 -25.51 5.24
CA GLN A 266 -0.17 -26.15 6.46
C GLN A 266 0.46 -25.46 7.67
N TYR A 267 -0.38 -24.90 8.54
CA TYR A 267 0.06 -24.04 9.62
C TYR A 267 -0.03 -24.80 10.96
N SER A 268 0.96 -24.61 11.83
CA SER A 268 1.04 -25.33 13.10
C SER A 268 0.08 -24.80 14.18
N LYS A 269 -0.53 -23.62 13.96
CA LYS A 269 -1.47 -23.05 14.94
C LYS A 269 -2.86 -23.67 14.80
N LYS A 270 -3.48 -23.91 15.95
CA LYS A 270 -4.87 -24.35 16.04
C LYS A 270 -5.79 -23.16 16.28
N VAL A 271 -7.02 -23.26 15.83
CA VAL A 271 -8.07 -22.25 16.00
C VAL A 271 -9.32 -22.86 16.59
N VAL A 272 -10.07 -22.04 17.34
CA VAL A 272 -11.41 -22.36 17.81
C VAL A 272 -12.39 -21.46 17.07
N VAL A 273 -13.39 -22.06 16.42
CA VAL A 273 -14.45 -21.35 15.70
C VAL A 273 -15.72 -21.37 16.54
N LYS A 274 -16.23 -20.20 16.92
CA LYS A 274 -17.48 -20.01 17.66
C LYS A 274 -18.60 -19.62 16.71
N ASN A 275 -19.74 -20.31 16.83
CA ASN A 275 -20.98 -20.01 16.10
C ASN A 275 -20.85 -19.87 14.57
N GLY A 276 -19.79 -20.46 13.98
CA GLY A 276 -19.56 -20.45 12.53
C GLY A 276 -19.19 -19.09 11.92
N LYS A 277 -18.82 -18.08 12.73
CA LYS A 277 -18.41 -16.75 12.23
C LYS A 277 -17.23 -16.14 13.00
N ASP A 278 -17.21 -16.30 14.33
CA ASP A 278 -16.11 -15.80 15.14
C ASP A 278 -15.05 -16.88 15.31
N TRP A 279 -13.78 -16.50 15.33
CA TRP A 279 -12.69 -17.45 15.56
C TRP A 279 -11.58 -16.81 16.38
N ARG A 280 -10.73 -17.64 16.99
CA ARG A 280 -9.47 -17.20 17.63
C ARG A 280 -8.43 -18.30 17.57
N PHE A 281 -7.16 -17.94 17.75
CA PHE A 281 -6.14 -18.94 18.03
C PHE A 281 -6.46 -19.67 19.34
N ALA A 282 -6.28 -20.99 19.31
CA ALA A 282 -6.48 -21.85 20.46
C ALA A 282 -5.37 -21.63 21.48
N LEU A 283 -5.71 -21.75 22.76
CA LEU A 283 -4.71 -21.91 23.80
C LEU A 283 -4.14 -23.34 23.71
N ASN A 284 -2.94 -23.55 24.25
CA ASN A 284 -2.27 -24.86 24.18
C ASN A 284 -3.20 -25.98 24.68
N ASN A 285 -3.38 -27.01 23.84
CA ASN A 285 -4.21 -28.20 24.10
C ASN A 285 -5.71 -27.94 24.35
N GLU A 286 -6.25 -26.83 23.83
CA GLU A 286 -7.69 -26.58 23.90
C GLU A 286 -8.50 -27.65 23.13
N GLU A 287 -9.46 -28.26 23.82
CA GLU A 287 -10.31 -29.32 23.28
C GLU A 287 -11.23 -28.77 22.17
N GLY A 288 -11.33 -29.52 21.06
CA GLY A 288 -12.10 -29.09 19.89
C GLY A 288 -11.40 -28.08 18.97
N ALA A 289 -10.15 -27.70 19.27
CA ALA A 289 -9.37 -26.83 18.39
C ALA A 289 -8.99 -27.52 17.07
N LEU A 290 -9.13 -26.79 15.97
CA LEU A 290 -8.91 -27.28 14.61
C LEU A 290 -7.58 -26.76 14.05
N ASN A 291 -6.88 -27.59 13.28
CA ASN A 291 -5.67 -27.15 12.57
C ASN A 291 -6.04 -26.10 11.52
N CYS A 292 -5.35 -24.96 11.59
CA CYS A 292 -5.51 -23.89 10.61
C CYS A 292 -4.48 -24.06 9.49
N CYS A 293 -4.81 -23.54 8.32
CA CYS A 293 -3.90 -23.36 7.21
C CYS A 293 -3.78 -21.86 6.90
N LEU A 294 -2.67 -21.48 6.26
CA LEU A 294 -2.47 -20.15 5.70
C LEU A 294 -2.62 -20.26 4.18
N PHE A 295 -3.53 -19.50 3.61
CA PHE A 295 -3.74 -19.40 2.17
C PHE A 295 -3.06 -18.12 1.65
N LEU A 296 -2.22 -18.27 0.63
CA LEU A 296 -1.42 -17.20 0.05
C LEU A 296 -1.92 -16.90 -1.37
N ARG A 297 -2.35 -15.67 -1.64
CA ARG A 297 -2.91 -15.28 -2.94
C ARG A 297 -1.87 -14.56 -3.79
N LEU A 298 -1.41 -15.23 -4.83
CA LEU A 298 -0.44 -14.69 -5.80
C LEU A 298 -1.19 -14.13 -7.02
N PRO A 299 -1.26 -12.82 -7.22
CA PRO A 299 -1.92 -12.25 -8.39
C PRO A 299 -1.14 -12.53 -9.67
N TYR A 300 -1.84 -12.75 -10.78
CA TYR A 300 -1.23 -12.89 -12.10
C TYR A 300 -0.37 -11.68 -12.48
N GLU A 301 -0.70 -10.51 -11.94
CA GLU A 301 0.04 -9.27 -12.13
C GLU A 301 1.49 -9.35 -11.65
N ASN A 302 1.76 -10.17 -10.63
CA ASN A 302 3.11 -10.33 -10.07
C ASN A 302 3.87 -11.48 -10.71
N ILE A 303 3.22 -12.28 -11.56
CA ILE A 303 3.86 -13.41 -12.24
C ILE A 303 4.53 -12.90 -13.52
N VAL A 304 5.85 -13.04 -13.57
CA VAL A 304 6.68 -12.68 -14.71
C VAL A 304 6.70 -13.81 -15.72
N GLU A 305 6.96 -15.03 -15.26
CA GLU A 305 7.11 -16.21 -16.12
C GLU A 305 6.75 -17.52 -15.39
N LEU A 306 6.30 -18.51 -16.16
CA LEU A 306 6.14 -19.90 -15.75
C LEU A 306 7.13 -20.76 -16.55
N GLU A 307 8.11 -21.32 -15.86
CA GLU A 307 9.09 -22.26 -16.38
C GLU A 307 8.67 -23.68 -16.03
N MET A 308 8.57 -24.53 -17.06
CA MET A 308 8.16 -25.93 -16.91
C MET A 308 9.34 -26.89 -16.81
N GLU A 309 10.56 -26.42 -17.13
CA GLU A 309 11.77 -27.20 -16.90
C GLU A 309 11.94 -27.36 -15.39
N THR A 310 11.84 -28.60 -14.95
CA THR A 310 12.03 -28.95 -13.55
C THR A 310 13.48 -29.31 -13.34
N ASP A 311 14.13 -28.71 -12.36
CA ASP A 311 15.47 -29.14 -11.96
C ASP A 311 15.46 -30.48 -11.21
N ASP A 312 16.66 -31.03 -11.04
CA ASP A 312 16.90 -32.25 -10.28
C ASP A 312 16.64 -32.11 -8.77
N TYR A 313 16.42 -30.89 -8.26
CA TYR A 313 16.33 -30.61 -6.83
C TYR A 313 14.90 -30.77 -6.30
N ASN A 314 13.94 -30.06 -6.89
CA ASN A 314 12.56 -30.07 -6.42
C ASN A 314 11.58 -30.74 -7.40
N SER A 315 11.97 -30.98 -8.66
CA SER A 315 11.14 -31.62 -9.69
C SER A 315 9.74 -30.97 -9.89
N TYR A 316 9.57 -29.70 -9.50
CA TYR A 316 8.33 -28.93 -9.71
C TYR A 316 8.59 -27.74 -10.63
N PRO A 317 7.59 -27.33 -11.44
CA PRO A 317 7.68 -26.11 -12.24
C PRO A 317 7.93 -24.87 -11.37
N THR A 318 8.55 -23.86 -11.99
CA THR A 318 8.91 -22.61 -11.34
C THR A 318 8.06 -21.46 -11.85
N ILE A 319 7.50 -20.68 -10.94
CA ILE A 319 6.93 -19.37 -11.23
C ILE A 319 7.91 -18.31 -10.76
N PHE A 320 8.33 -17.45 -11.69
CA PHE A 320 9.10 -16.26 -11.39
C PHE A 320 8.18 -15.09 -11.11
N VAL A 321 8.46 -14.36 -10.02
CA VAL A 321 7.60 -13.28 -9.52
C VAL A 321 8.37 -11.99 -9.25
N GLU A 322 7.68 -10.85 -9.35
CA GLU A 322 8.10 -9.56 -8.82
C GLU A 322 7.51 -9.33 -7.42
N TYR A 323 8.29 -8.73 -6.52
CA TYR A 323 7.87 -8.47 -5.14
C TYR A 323 7.25 -7.07 -5.09
N LEU A 324 5.99 -6.97 -4.66
CA LEU A 324 5.34 -5.68 -4.47
C LEU A 324 5.85 -5.08 -3.15
N ASN A 325 6.71 -4.07 -3.24
CA ASN A 325 7.24 -3.29 -2.10
C ASN A 325 8.20 -4.04 -1.15
N ASP A 326 9.09 -4.89 -1.67
CA ASP A 326 10.21 -5.52 -0.95
C ASP A 326 9.86 -6.48 0.21
N ASP A 327 8.59 -6.87 0.39
CA ASP A 327 8.18 -7.73 1.52
C ASP A 327 7.54 -9.07 1.10
N SER A 328 6.79 -9.14 -0.02
CA SER A 328 6.14 -10.39 -0.47
C SER A 328 5.57 -10.30 -1.90
N PRO A 329 5.49 -11.40 -2.66
CA PRO A 329 4.78 -11.44 -3.94
C PRO A 329 3.26 -11.66 -3.80
N PHE A 330 2.75 -11.94 -2.59
CA PHE A 330 1.34 -12.22 -2.34
C PHE A 330 0.54 -10.94 -2.05
N GLU A 331 -0.67 -10.82 -2.61
CA GLU A 331 -1.55 -9.67 -2.33
C GLU A 331 -2.38 -9.83 -1.06
N GLN A 332 -2.53 -11.08 -0.59
CA GLN A 332 -3.32 -11.40 0.59
C GLN A 332 -2.84 -12.70 1.23
N GLU A 333 -2.85 -12.71 2.56
CA GLU A 333 -2.70 -13.89 3.40
C GLU A 333 -4.01 -14.13 4.15
N VAL A 334 -4.58 -15.33 4.03
CA VAL A 334 -5.90 -15.67 4.59
C VAL A 334 -5.78 -16.91 5.45
N TYR A 335 -6.20 -16.84 6.71
CA TYR A 335 -6.28 -18.04 7.55
C TYR A 335 -7.51 -18.85 7.17
N GLY A 336 -7.45 -20.17 7.26
CA GLY A 336 -8.60 -20.99 6.90
C GLY A 336 -8.51 -22.44 7.37
N LEU A 337 -9.65 -23.12 7.34
CA LEU A 337 -9.73 -24.56 7.52
C LEU A 337 -9.82 -25.22 6.14
N ILE A 338 -8.82 -26.02 5.80
CA ILE A 338 -8.71 -26.68 4.50
C ILE A 338 -9.90 -27.61 4.20
N GLY A 339 -10.44 -27.53 2.99
CA GLY A 339 -11.48 -28.45 2.55
C GLY A 339 -10.97 -29.88 2.40
N PHE A 340 -11.88 -30.84 2.45
CA PHE A 340 -11.58 -32.24 2.14
C PHE A 340 -12.83 -32.96 1.62
N TYR A 341 -12.64 -33.82 0.63
CA TYR A 341 -13.60 -34.81 0.20
C TYR A 341 -13.44 -36.08 1.05
N LYS A 342 -14.50 -36.91 1.14
CA LYS A 342 -14.66 -38.03 2.08
C LYS A 342 -13.34 -38.77 2.40
N ARG A 343 -12.76 -38.54 3.59
CA ARG A 343 -11.64 -39.34 4.11
C ARG A 343 -12.20 -40.62 4.73
N GLU A 344 -11.46 -41.73 4.65
CA GLU A 344 -11.84 -43.12 4.99
C GLU A 344 -12.53 -43.32 6.37
N LYS A 345 -12.56 -42.31 7.24
CA LYS A 345 -13.26 -42.32 8.54
C LYS A 345 -14.52 -41.43 8.52
N MET A 346 -15.59 -41.85 7.83
CA MET A 346 -16.99 -41.37 7.96
C MET A 346 -17.23 -39.87 8.27
N GLN A 347 -16.38 -38.96 7.80
CA GLN A 347 -16.59 -37.52 7.97
C GLN A 347 -17.35 -37.00 6.76
N LYS A 348 -18.42 -36.22 7.02
CA LYS A 348 -19.10 -35.47 5.95
C LYS A 348 -18.07 -34.55 5.27
N PRO A 349 -18.09 -34.44 3.92
CA PRO A 349 -17.15 -33.59 3.21
C PRO A 349 -17.30 -32.14 3.66
N ARG A 350 -16.19 -31.41 3.68
CA ARG A 350 -16.14 -30.03 4.16
C ARG A 350 -15.49 -29.15 3.11
N LYS A 351 -16.13 -28.05 2.73
CA LYS A 351 -15.53 -27.04 1.86
C LYS A 351 -14.49 -26.24 2.63
N THR A 352 -13.51 -25.67 1.93
CA THR A 352 -12.59 -24.71 2.57
C THR A 352 -13.37 -23.59 3.21
N TYR A 353 -13.06 -23.34 4.48
CA TYR A 353 -13.66 -22.28 5.26
C TYR A 353 -12.60 -21.24 5.58
N TYR A 354 -12.65 -20.11 4.87
CA TYR A 354 -11.76 -18.99 5.10
C TYR A 354 -12.19 -18.24 6.35
N LEU A 355 -11.26 -18.10 7.27
CA LEU A 355 -11.37 -17.31 8.48
C LEU A 355 -11.04 -15.87 8.08
N GLY A 356 -11.93 -14.92 8.39
CA GLY A 356 -11.76 -13.50 8.03
C GLY A 356 -10.52 -12.84 8.66
N GLU A 357 -10.44 -11.51 8.67
CA GLU A 357 -9.30 -10.78 9.27
C GLU A 357 -9.02 -11.24 10.71
N VAL A 358 -7.72 -11.32 11.05
CA VAL A 358 -7.24 -11.79 12.36
C VAL A 358 -7.93 -10.97 13.45
N PRO A 359 -8.65 -11.60 14.40
CA PRO A 359 -9.23 -10.89 15.52
C PRO A 359 -8.11 -10.14 16.25
N SER A 360 -8.31 -8.84 16.47
CA SER A 360 -7.40 -8.01 17.24
C SER A 360 -7.09 -8.75 18.54
N GLN A 361 -5.83 -9.07 18.78
CA GLN A 361 -5.42 -9.58 20.09
C GLN A 361 -5.80 -8.50 21.11
N LYS A 362 -6.80 -8.80 21.94
CA LYS A 362 -7.10 -8.02 23.15
C LYS A 362 -6.19 -8.47 24.28
#